data_AF-A0A9P7P5R7-F1
#
_entry.id   AF-A0A9P7P5R7-F1
#
_cell.length_a   1.000
_cell.length_b   1.000
_cell.length_c   1.000
_cell.angle_alpha   90.00
_cell.angle_beta   90.00
_cell.angle_gamma   90.00
#
_symmetry.space_group_name_H-M   'P 1'
#
loop_
_entity.id
_entity.type
_entity.pdbx_description
1 polymer ?
#
loop_
_entity_poly.entity_id
_entity_poly.type
_entity_poly.pdbx_seq_one_letter_code
_entity_poly.pdbx_strand_id
1 'polypeptide(L)'
;MSDLDKAIAQLRSCRLIPESQVRELCHRARELLIEEGNVVTVAAPVTICGDIHGQFHDLMELFRVGGDVPDTNYLFMGDFVDRGFYSLESFLLLLALKVRYPDRITLIRGNHESRQITTVYGFYDECLRKYGSASVWRHCCDVFDYLALGAIVLGASNTLSQEPEQATSADADIEVEVCDPNGSVISQVPRRPRQPPPSHLRNSQDQGANASNSSSSGAGGTKTGPPGSGASGFSNGTVGNPTGAVLCVHGGLSPLIDTVDKIRLIDRKQEVPHEGAMCDLLWSDPDDIIGWGLSPRGAGFLFGADIVREFNHKNDLSLIARAHQLVMEGFKEMFDATVVTVWSAPNYCYRCGNVAAVLELSEDNSGMGLFARSNGDVNRSAGGRAGVKSKSNVGMVMDGPARRYRVFSAAPQDSRGMPAKKPVAEYFL
;
A
#
# COMPACT_ATOMS: atom_id res chain seq x y z
N MET A 1 14.23 15.04 -27.96
CA MET A 1 13.38 13.98 -27.37
C MET A 1 14.12 12.67 -27.49
N SER A 2 14.45 12.03 -26.36
CA SER A 2 15.18 10.75 -26.36
C SER A 2 14.32 9.63 -26.94
N ASP A 3 14.92 8.51 -27.32
CA ASP A 3 14.15 7.35 -27.81
C ASP A 3 13.23 6.77 -26.72
N LEU A 4 13.61 6.89 -25.45
CA LEU A 4 12.75 6.54 -24.32
C LEU A 4 11.53 7.47 -24.22
N ASP A 5 11.70 8.78 -24.39
CA ASP A 5 10.57 9.73 -24.35
C ASP A 5 9.60 9.47 -25.51
N LYS A 6 10.10 9.08 -26.70
CA LYS A 6 9.27 8.66 -27.83
C LYS A 6 8.49 7.38 -27.52
N ALA A 7 9.13 6.40 -26.89
CA ALA A 7 8.48 5.17 -26.46
C ALA A 7 7.38 5.46 -25.44
N ILE A 8 7.64 6.32 -24.44
CA ILE A 8 6.64 6.77 -23.47
C ILE A 8 5.46 7.45 -24.18
N ALA A 9 5.72 8.36 -25.13
CA ALA A 9 4.64 9.02 -25.88
C ALA A 9 3.78 8.04 -26.70
N GLN A 10 4.40 7.01 -27.29
CA GLN A 10 3.68 5.94 -27.99
C GLN A 10 2.83 5.11 -27.03
N LEU A 11 3.42 4.66 -25.91
CA LEU A 11 2.74 3.86 -24.90
C LEU A 11 1.59 4.63 -24.24
N ARG A 12 1.75 5.92 -23.93
CA ARG A 12 0.65 6.79 -23.46
C ARG A 12 -0.49 6.92 -24.47
N SER A 13 -0.19 6.76 -25.75
CA SER A 13 -1.21 6.72 -26.81
C SER A 13 -1.80 5.32 -27.02
N CYS A 14 -1.56 4.37 -26.10
CA CYS A 14 -1.90 2.96 -26.23
C CYS A 14 -1.33 2.30 -27.51
N ARG A 15 -0.16 2.74 -27.97
CA ARG A 15 0.51 2.17 -29.16
C ARG A 15 1.69 1.31 -28.76
N LEU A 16 1.80 0.17 -29.43
CA LEU A 16 2.89 -0.77 -29.26
C LEU A 16 4.21 -0.20 -29.74
N ILE A 17 5.27 -0.48 -28.99
CA ILE A 17 6.66 -0.20 -29.37
C ILE A 17 7.29 -1.45 -30.02
N PRO A 18 8.27 -1.33 -30.93
CA PRO A 18 8.93 -2.48 -31.54
C PRO A 18 9.54 -3.46 -30.52
N GLU A 19 9.57 -4.76 -30.83
CA GLU A 19 10.12 -5.79 -29.93
C GLU A 19 11.55 -5.46 -29.45
N SER A 20 12.38 -4.91 -30.32
CA SER A 20 13.74 -4.48 -29.98
C SER A 20 13.76 -3.39 -28.90
N GLN A 21 12.78 -2.47 -28.91
CA GLN A 21 12.63 -1.44 -27.89
C GLN A 21 12.08 -2.02 -26.59
N VAL A 22 11.18 -3.00 -26.66
CA VAL A 22 10.71 -3.73 -25.47
C VAL A 22 11.87 -4.44 -24.78
N ARG A 23 12.69 -5.17 -25.55
CA ARG A 23 13.87 -5.87 -25.02
C ARG A 23 14.84 -4.91 -24.35
N GLU A 24 15.13 -3.78 -24.97
CA GLU A 24 16.02 -2.75 -24.42
C GLU A 24 15.44 -2.12 -23.16
N LEU A 25 14.14 -1.80 -23.14
CA LEU A 25 13.45 -1.28 -21.97
C LEU A 25 13.52 -2.25 -20.79
N CYS A 26 13.20 -3.53 -21.03
CA CYS A 26 13.30 -4.58 -20.01
C CYS A 26 14.73 -4.73 -19.49
N HIS A 27 15.74 -4.65 -20.37
CA HIS A 27 17.14 -4.70 -19.95
C HIS A 27 17.49 -3.56 -19.00
N ARG A 28 17.23 -2.32 -19.41
CA ARG A 28 17.49 -1.13 -18.59
C ARG A 28 16.73 -1.13 -17.27
N ALA A 29 15.50 -1.66 -17.26
CA ALA A 29 14.74 -1.78 -16.03
C ALA A 29 15.35 -2.80 -15.06
N ARG A 30 15.84 -3.95 -15.55
CA ARG A 30 16.54 -4.92 -14.69
C ARG A 30 17.82 -4.34 -14.07
N GLU A 31 18.57 -3.53 -14.83
CA GLU A 31 19.77 -2.85 -14.31
C GLU A 31 19.44 -1.93 -13.13
N LEU A 32 18.25 -1.31 -13.11
CA LEU A 32 17.80 -0.49 -11.98
C LEU A 32 17.27 -1.37 -10.84
N LEU A 33 16.38 -2.31 -11.15
CA LEU A 33 15.67 -3.13 -10.15
C LEU A 33 16.61 -4.09 -9.41
N ILE A 34 17.76 -4.47 -9.99
CA ILE A 34 18.75 -5.32 -9.31
C ILE A 34 19.43 -4.60 -8.14
N GLU A 35 19.53 -3.26 -8.19
CA GLU A 35 20.10 -2.43 -7.12
C GLU A 35 19.09 -2.18 -5.99
N GLU A 36 17.80 -2.37 -6.25
CA GLU A 36 16.75 -2.23 -5.24
C GLU A 36 16.73 -3.42 -4.27
N GLY A 37 16.52 -3.12 -2.99
CA GLY A 37 16.28 -4.15 -1.97
C GLY A 37 14.89 -4.77 -2.09
N ASN A 38 14.64 -5.88 -1.38
CA ASN A 38 13.29 -6.48 -1.38
C ASN A 38 12.24 -5.57 -0.75
N VAL A 39 12.66 -4.66 0.14
CA VAL A 39 11.83 -3.64 0.76
C VAL A 39 12.41 -2.28 0.40
N VAL A 40 11.76 -1.58 -0.54
CA VAL A 40 12.20 -0.26 -1.01
C VAL A 40 11.76 0.81 -0.02
N THR A 41 12.62 1.79 0.27
CA THR A 41 12.23 2.93 1.10
C THR A 41 11.71 4.05 0.20
N VAL A 42 10.53 4.56 0.52
CA VAL A 42 9.86 5.65 -0.22
C VAL A 42 9.58 6.80 0.74
N ALA A 43 9.83 8.04 0.32
CA ALA A 43 9.52 9.21 1.11
C ALA A 43 8.15 9.76 0.72
N ALA A 44 7.39 10.26 1.71
CA ALA A 44 6.27 11.15 1.44
C ALA A 44 6.77 12.48 0.80
N PRO A 45 5.95 13.15 -0.03
CA PRO A 45 4.59 12.77 -0.41
C PRO A 45 4.60 11.62 -1.43
N VAL A 46 3.63 10.72 -1.38
CA VAL A 46 3.51 9.59 -2.33
C VAL A 46 2.06 9.19 -2.57
N THR A 47 1.75 8.85 -3.81
CA THR A 47 0.47 8.25 -4.23
C THR A 47 0.64 6.75 -4.39
N ILE A 48 -0.06 5.99 -3.54
CA ILE A 48 -0.08 4.53 -3.49
C ILE A 48 -1.24 4.01 -4.34
N CYS A 49 -0.93 3.11 -5.26
CA CYS A 49 -1.86 2.49 -6.19
C CYS A 49 -1.96 0.98 -5.93
N GLY A 50 -3.16 0.43 -5.99
CA GLY A 50 -3.42 -1.01 -5.97
C GLY A 50 -3.38 -1.63 -7.38
N ASP A 51 -4.15 -2.70 -7.57
CA ASP A 51 -4.19 -3.51 -8.79
C ASP A 51 -4.62 -2.69 -10.03
N ILE A 52 -4.03 -3.01 -11.18
CA ILE A 52 -4.27 -2.36 -12.47
C ILE A 52 -4.86 -3.33 -13.51
N HIS A 53 -4.40 -4.59 -13.53
CA HIS A 53 -4.92 -5.68 -14.36
C HIS A 53 -5.15 -5.32 -15.84
N GLY A 54 -4.15 -4.71 -16.47
CA GLY A 54 -4.18 -4.39 -17.89
C GLY A 54 -5.33 -3.47 -18.34
N GLN A 55 -5.92 -2.71 -17.43
CA GLN A 55 -6.94 -1.71 -17.72
C GLN A 55 -6.30 -0.36 -18.10
N PHE A 56 -5.61 -0.32 -19.24
CA PHE A 56 -4.78 0.82 -19.67
C PHE A 56 -5.50 2.19 -19.64
N HIS A 57 -6.74 2.25 -20.11
CA HIS A 57 -7.48 3.52 -20.14
C HIS A 57 -7.84 4.01 -18.74
N ASP A 58 -8.06 3.09 -17.80
CA ASP A 58 -8.28 3.40 -16.40
C ASP A 58 -6.97 3.77 -15.69
N LEU A 59 -5.82 3.24 -16.13
CA LEU A 59 -4.50 3.73 -15.71
C LEU A 59 -4.25 5.18 -16.16
N MET A 60 -4.75 5.60 -17.33
CA MET A 60 -4.65 7.00 -17.76
C MET A 60 -5.51 7.91 -16.89
N GLU A 61 -6.69 7.44 -16.50
CA GLU A 61 -7.56 8.11 -15.54
C GLU A 61 -6.88 8.24 -14.16
N LEU A 62 -6.20 7.20 -13.70
CA LEU A 62 -5.41 7.22 -12.47
C LEU A 62 -4.35 8.34 -12.48
N PHE A 63 -3.58 8.49 -13.56
CA PHE A 63 -2.60 9.59 -13.67
C PHE A 63 -3.27 10.96 -13.77
N ARG A 64 -4.46 11.02 -14.36
CA ARG A 64 -5.24 12.25 -14.46
C ARG A 64 -5.73 12.72 -13.09
N VAL A 65 -6.12 11.78 -12.22
CA VAL A 65 -6.64 12.04 -10.87
C VAL A 65 -5.52 12.23 -9.85
N GLY A 66 -4.44 11.42 -9.90
CA GLY A 66 -3.32 11.48 -8.95
C GLY A 66 -2.21 12.48 -9.34
N GLY A 67 -2.26 13.05 -10.55
CA GLY A 67 -1.21 13.91 -11.09
C GLY A 67 -0.17 13.14 -11.90
N ASP A 68 0.56 13.83 -12.78
CA ASP A 68 1.50 13.17 -13.69
C ASP A 68 2.94 13.19 -13.14
N VAL A 69 3.75 12.25 -13.60
CA VAL A 69 5.19 12.28 -13.35
C VAL A 69 5.89 13.33 -14.24
N PRO A 70 6.91 14.05 -13.75
CA PRO A 70 7.66 13.79 -12.51
C PRO A 70 7.15 14.54 -11.26
N ASP A 71 6.03 15.25 -11.34
CA ASP A 71 5.55 16.12 -10.26
C ASP A 71 4.93 15.31 -9.10
N THR A 72 4.37 14.14 -9.39
CA THR A 72 3.85 13.19 -8.39
C THR A 72 4.79 12.00 -8.20
N ASN A 73 5.01 11.58 -6.94
CA ASN A 73 5.65 10.31 -6.61
C ASN A 73 4.62 9.18 -6.55
N TYR A 74 4.94 8.02 -7.11
CA TYR A 74 4.07 6.86 -7.13
C TYR A 74 4.70 5.61 -6.54
N LEU A 75 3.87 4.84 -5.84
CA LEU A 75 4.13 3.46 -5.47
C LEU A 75 2.99 2.57 -5.95
N PHE A 76 3.27 1.63 -6.86
CA PHE A 76 2.28 0.66 -7.33
C PHE A 76 2.49 -0.71 -6.67
N MET A 77 1.41 -1.26 -6.11
CA MET A 77 1.41 -2.48 -5.30
C MET A 77 1.26 -3.77 -6.11
N GLY A 78 1.67 -3.81 -7.38
CA GLY A 78 1.64 -5.02 -8.21
C GLY A 78 0.35 -5.22 -9.01
N ASP A 79 0.20 -6.41 -9.60
CA ASP A 79 -0.93 -6.82 -10.44
C ASP A 79 -1.17 -5.85 -11.60
N PHE A 80 -0.11 -5.67 -12.40
CA PHE A 80 -0.11 -4.82 -13.59
C PHE A 80 -0.80 -5.48 -14.77
N VAL A 81 -0.75 -6.81 -14.84
CA VAL A 81 -1.10 -7.63 -16.00
C VAL A 81 -2.28 -8.56 -15.74
N ASP A 82 -2.65 -9.28 -16.81
CA ASP A 82 -3.79 -10.20 -16.91
C ASP A 82 -5.15 -9.52 -16.81
N ARG A 83 -6.21 -10.29 -17.12
CA ARG A 83 -7.64 -9.92 -17.01
C ARG A 83 -8.09 -8.87 -18.01
N GLY A 84 -7.44 -7.71 -18.05
CA GLY A 84 -7.65 -6.65 -19.03
C GLY A 84 -7.03 -6.98 -20.39
N PHE A 85 -7.40 -6.20 -21.41
CA PHE A 85 -6.93 -6.43 -22.80
C PHE A 85 -5.63 -5.70 -23.16
N TYR A 86 -5.14 -4.86 -22.25
CA TYR A 86 -4.03 -3.94 -22.45
C TYR A 86 -2.97 -4.08 -21.35
N SER A 87 -2.72 -5.31 -20.91
CA SER A 87 -1.70 -5.62 -19.90
C SER A 87 -0.32 -5.17 -20.35
N LEU A 88 -0.01 -5.40 -21.62
CA LEU A 88 1.29 -5.09 -22.17
C LEU A 88 1.55 -3.58 -22.25
N GLU A 89 0.59 -2.79 -22.75
CA GLU A 89 0.73 -1.33 -22.78
C GLU A 89 0.80 -0.75 -21.36
N SER A 90 -0.01 -1.28 -20.44
CA SER A 90 -0.02 -0.83 -19.03
C SER A 90 1.32 -1.09 -18.35
N PHE A 91 1.81 -2.32 -18.41
CA PHE A 91 3.08 -2.70 -17.79
C PHE A 91 4.27 -1.99 -18.45
N LEU A 92 4.34 -1.94 -19.79
CA LEU A 92 5.44 -1.26 -20.48
C LEU A 92 5.45 0.24 -20.22
N LEU A 93 4.29 0.88 -20.07
CA LEU A 93 4.24 2.30 -19.70
C LEU A 93 4.82 2.51 -18.30
N LEU A 94 4.35 1.74 -17.29
CA LEU A 94 4.87 1.83 -15.93
C LEU A 94 6.38 1.56 -15.88
N LEU A 95 6.86 0.57 -16.63
CA LEU A 95 8.27 0.23 -16.73
C LEU A 95 9.09 1.34 -17.39
N ALA A 96 8.56 1.96 -18.46
CA ALA A 96 9.21 3.10 -19.12
C ALA A 96 9.28 4.32 -18.21
N LEU A 97 8.23 4.59 -17.43
CA LEU A 97 8.23 5.65 -16.42
C LEU A 97 9.20 5.35 -15.28
N LYS A 98 9.32 4.10 -14.82
CA LYS A 98 10.36 3.67 -13.86
C LYS A 98 11.76 3.94 -14.38
N VAL A 99 12.05 3.54 -15.62
CA VAL A 99 13.37 3.78 -16.23
C VAL A 99 13.66 5.27 -16.43
N ARG A 100 12.62 6.07 -16.70
CA ARG A 100 12.76 7.52 -16.94
C ARG A 100 12.87 8.34 -15.66
N TYR A 101 12.18 7.92 -14.60
CA TYR A 101 12.05 8.60 -13.32
C TYR A 101 12.23 7.59 -12.16
N PRO A 102 13.43 7.01 -11.99
CA PRO A 102 13.66 5.91 -11.05
C PRO A 102 13.34 6.26 -9.60
N ASP A 103 13.51 7.53 -9.21
CA ASP A 103 13.22 8.02 -7.85
C ASP A 103 11.75 8.44 -7.64
N ARG A 104 10.95 8.48 -8.71
CA ARG A 104 9.53 8.91 -8.66
C ARG A 104 8.54 7.77 -8.82
N ILE A 105 8.94 6.67 -9.44
CA ILE A 105 8.09 5.49 -9.64
C ILE A 105 8.68 4.32 -8.86
N THR A 106 7.92 3.75 -7.94
CA THR A 106 8.24 2.50 -7.26
C THR A 106 7.24 1.43 -7.68
N LEU A 107 7.75 0.26 -8.08
CA LEU A 107 6.94 -0.89 -8.51
C LEU A 107 7.29 -2.07 -7.61
N ILE A 108 6.32 -2.60 -6.88
CA ILE A 108 6.47 -3.87 -6.16
C ILE A 108 5.72 -4.98 -6.90
N ARG A 109 6.08 -6.23 -6.62
CA ARG A 109 5.56 -7.43 -7.30
C ARG A 109 4.18 -7.78 -6.77
N GLY A 110 3.23 -8.08 -7.67
CA GLY A 110 1.97 -8.75 -7.35
C GLY A 110 2.03 -10.24 -7.68
N ASN A 111 0.96 -10.98 -7.37
CA ASN A 111 0.92 -12.41 -7.68
C ASN A 111 0.79 -12.69 -9.19
N HIS A 112 0.23 -11.75 -9.95
CA HIS A 112 0.14 -11.83 -11.41
C HIS A 112 1.46 -11.60 -12.12
N GLU A 113 2.47 -11.04 -11.47
CA GLU A 113 3.84 -10.93 -12.02
C GLU A 113 4.61 -12.26 -11.86
N SER A 114 4.03 -13.33 -12.39
CA SER A 114 4.56 -14.70 -12.36
C SER A 114 4.27 -15.43 -13.68
N ARG A 115 5.17 -16.33 -14.09
CA ARG A 115 5.01 -17.12 -15.32
C ARG A 115 3.81 -18.04 -15.24
N GLN A 116 3.52 -18.61 -14.07
CA GLN A 116 2.41 -19.54 -13.89
C GLN A 116 1.04 -18.85 -14.04
N ILE A 117 0.88 -17.64 -13.50
CA ILE A 117 -0.40 -16.93 -13.54
C ILE A 117 -0.61 -16.31 -14.94
N THR A 118 0.43 -15.72 -15.52
CA THR A 118 0.32 -15.04 -16.83
C THR A 118 0.03 -15.96 -18.01
N THR A 119 0.34 -17.26 -17.92
CA THR A 119 -0.04 -18.26 -18.94
C THR A 119 -1.51 -18.66 -18.86
N VAL A 120 -2.17 -18.42 -17.72
CA VAL A 120 -3.56 -18.81 -17.48
C VAL A 120 -4.51 -17.63 -17.71
N TYR A 121 -4.13 -16.42 -17.29
CA TYR A 121 -5.09 -15.31 -17.16
C TYR A 121 -4.99 -14.21 -18.25
N GLY A 122 -4.21 -14.46 -19.30
CA GLY A 122 -4.33 -13.79 -20.59
C GLY A 122 -3.08 -13.02 -21.05
N PHE A 123 -2.13 -12.69 -20.17
CA PHE A 123 -0.97 -11.88 -20.56
C PHE A 123 -0.05 -12.59 -21.57
N TYR A 124 0.15 -13.90 -21.41
CA TYR A 124 0.91 -14.70 -22.38
C TYR A 124 0.29 -14.63 -23.78
N ASP A 125 -1.01 -14.90 -23.87
CA ASP A 125 -1.76 -14.88 -25.13
C ASP A 125 -1.81 -13.47 -25.74
N GLU A 126 -1.91 -12.45 -24.90
CA GLU A 126 -1.85 -11.05 -25.31
C GLU A 126 -0.52 -10.73 -26.00
N CYS A 127 0.62 -11.10 -25.39
CA CYS A 127 1.94 -10.90 -25.95
C CYS A 127 2.11 -11.67 -27.28
N LEU A 128 1.70 -12.95 -27.31
CA LEU A 128 1.78 -13.80 -28.50
C LEU A 128 0.97 -13.21 -29.65
N ARG A 129 -0.26 -12.75 -29.38
CA ARG A 129 -1.15 -12.13 -30.38
C ARG A 129 -0.59 -10.81 -30.91
N LYS A 130 0.01 -9.97 -30.05
CA LYS A 130 0.48 -8.63 -30.42
C LYS A 130 1.82 -8.65 -31.18
N TYR A 131 2.72 -9.56 -30.84
CA TYR A 131 4.09 -9.62 -31.39
C TYR A 131 4.37 -10.87 -32.24
N GLY A 132 3.45 -11.83 -32.30
CA GLY A 132 3.61 -13.07 -33.06
C GLY A 132 4.57 -14.08 -32.43
N SER A 133 5.13 -13.78 -31.25
CA SER A 133 6.01 -14.69 -30.52
C SER A 133 5.95 -14.47 -29.00
N ALA A 134 6.38 -15.46 -28.22
CA ALA A 134 6.49 -15.35 -26.76
C ALA A 134 7.74 -14.55 -26.28
N SER A 135 8.47 -13.89 -27.19
CA SER A 135 9.70 -13.16 -26.88
C SER A 135 9.45 -12.01 -25.90
N VAL A 136 8.46 -11.18 -26.18
CA VAL A 136 8.06 -10.06 -25.32
C VAL A 136 7.58 -10.54 -23.94
N TRP A 137 6.78 -11.61 -23.89
CA TRP A 137 6.36 -12.20 -22.62
C TRP A 137 7.55 -12.65 -21.78
N ARG A 138 8.53 -13.36 -22.39
CA ARG A 138 9.76 -13.76 -21.69
C ARG A 138 10.52 -12.56 -21.14
N HIS A 139 10.70 -11.50 -21.94
CA HIS A 139 11.36 -10.28 -21.48
C HIS A 139 10.64 -9.59 -20.32
N CYS A 140 9.30 -9.63 -20.27
CA CYS A 140 8.53 -9.09 -19.14
C CYS A 140 8.67 -9.97 -17.90
N CYS A 141 8.55 -11.30 -18.05
CA CYS A 141 8.74 -12.23 -16.93
C CYS A 141 10.14 -12.15 -16.31
N ASP A 142 11.17 -11.93 -17.13
CA ASP A 142 12.53 -11.71 -16.64
C ASP A 142 12.65 -10.42 -15.81
N VAL A 143 11.80 -9.42 -16.04
CA VAL A 143 11.73 -8.20 -15.20
C VAL A 143 10.96 -8.47 -13.91
N PHE A 144 9.89 -9.26 -13.98
CA PHE A 144 9.05 -9.58 -12.81
C PHE A 144 9.86 -10.15 -11.64
N ASP A 145 10.87 -10.97 -11.94
CA ASP A 145 11.74 -11.57 -10.91
C ASP A 145 12.55 -10.53 -10.10
N TYR A 146 12.75 -9.32 -10.65
CA TYR A 146 13.55 -8.28 -9.99
C TYR A 146 12.71 -7.28 -9.20
N LEU A 147 11.38 -7.27 -9.40
CA LEU A 147 10.47 -6.38 -8.66
C LEU A 147 10.58 -6.63 -7.15
N ALA A 148 10.58 -5.55 -6.37
CA ALA A 148 10.62 -5.64 -4.91
C ALA A 148 9.37 -6.33 -4.34
N LEU A 149 9.48 -6.91 -3.14
CA LEU A 149 8.38 -7.63 -2.49
C LEU A 149 7.53 -6.72 -1.58
N GLY A 150 8.07 -5.55 -1.23
CA GLY A 150 7.34 -4.54 -0.48
C GLY A 150 8.06 -3.20 -0.47
N ALA A 151 7.48 -2.24 0.23
CA ALA A 151 8.07 -0.94 0.46
C ALA A 151 7.73 -0.41 1.85
N ILE A 152 8.55 0.50 2.35
CA ILE A 152 8.31 1.23 3.58
C ILE A 152 8.24 2.71 3.24
N VAL A 153 7.09 3.32 3.49
CA VAL A 153 6.91 4.77 3.37
C VAL A 153 7.31 5.44 4.69
N LEU A 154 8.25 6.38 4.60
CA LEU A 154 8.75 7.20 5.70
C LEU A 154 8.32 8.65 5.54
N GLY A 155 8.26 9.40 6.64
CA GLY A 155 7.89 10.83 6.62
C GLY A 155 6.42 11.08 6.29
N ALA A 156 5.62 10.01 6.18
CA ALA A 156 4.17 10.13 6.10
C ALA A 156 3.63 10.40 7.52
N SER A 157 2.92 11.50 7.70
CA SER A 157 2.21 11.73 8.95
C SER A 157 0.94 10.89 8.97
N ASN A 158 0.80 10.09 10.04
CA ASN A 158 -0.46 9.47 10.40
C ASN A 158 -1.27 10.28 11.43
N THR A 159 -0.78 11.46 11.86
CA THR A 159 -1.40 12.35 12.85
C THR A 159 -1.01 13.82 12.62
N LEU A 160 -1.98 14.73 12.46
CA LEU A 160 -1.69 16.18 12.34
C LEU A 160 -1.67 16.88 13.71
N SER A 161 -0.68 17.74 13.95
CA SER A 161 -0.68 18.74 15.03
C SER A 161 -1.40 20.01 14.59
N GLN A 162 -2.24 20.57 15.46
CA GLN A 162 -2.89 21.86 15.25
C GLN A 162 -1.91 23.01 15.49
N GLU A 163 -1.45 23.69 14.43
CA GLU A 163 -1.18 25.13 14.52
C GLU A 163 -1.86 25.85 13.33
N PRO A 164 -2.77 26.80 13.60
CA PRO A 164 -3.50 27.51 12.56
C PRO A 164 -2.77 28.80 12.19
N GLU A 165 -1.66 28.72 11.45
CA GLU A 165 -1.14 29.91 10.77
C GLU A 165 -0.78 29.56 9.31
N GLN A 166 -1.70 29.93 8.41
CA GLN A 166 -1.53 30.12 6.94
C GLN A 166 -1.89 28.99 5.95
N ALA A 167 -2.58 27.92 6.35
CA ALA A 167 -3.32 27.08 5.40
C ALA A 167 -4.80 27.52 5.35
N THR A 168 -5.31 27.83 4.16
CA THR A 168 -6.74 28.08 3.97
C THR A 168 -7.54 26.85 4.40
N SER A 169 -8.43 27.05 5.37
CA SER A 169 -9.07 26.04 6.24
C SER A 169 -10.09 25.10 5.58
N ALA A 170 -9.93 24.75 4.30
CA ALA A 170 -10.88 23.91 3.56
C ALA A 170 -10.28 22.58 3.07
N ASP A 171 -8.97 22.52 2.81
CA ASP A 171 -8.32 21.32 2.24
C ASP A 171 -7.75 20.35 3.28
N ALA A 172 -7.55 20.78 4.53
CA ALA A 172 -6.82 20.00 5.54
C ALA A 172 -7.62 18.82 6.13
N ASP A 173 -8.94 18.79 5.92
CA ASP A 173 -9.87 17.89 6.64
C ASP A 173 -10.58 16.85 5.76
N ILE A 174 -10.19 16.73 4.49
CA ILE A 174 -10.81 15.80 3.54
C ILE A 174 -10.11 14.43 3.62
N GLU A 175 -10.88 13.38 3.92
CA GLU A 175 -10.40 11.99 3.95
C GLU A 175 -10.64 11.27 2.63
N VAL A 176 -11.81 11.49 2.03
CA VAL A 176 -12.19 10.87 0.75
C VAL A 176 -12.63 11.96 -0.22
N GLU A 177 -12.04 11.94 -1.41
CA GLU A 177 -12.34 12.83 -2.52
C GLU A 177 -12.84 11.98 -3.69
N VAL A 178 -14.07 12.22 -4.15
CA VAL A 178 -14.66 11.52 -5.30
C VAL A 178 -14.56 12.41 -6.52
N CYS A 179 -13.85 11.94 -7.53
CA CYS A 179 -13.56 12.66 -8.76
C CYS A 179 -14.52 12.25 -9.88
N ASP A 180 -14.99 13.22 -10.67
CA ASP A 180 -15.71 12.96 -11.91
C ASP A 180 -14.75 12.57 -13.05
N PRO A 181 -15.29 12.05 -14.17
CA PRO A 181 -14.47 11.76 -15.36
C PRO A 181 -13.76 12.98 -15.98
N ASN A 182 -14.14 14.21 -15.59
CA ASN A 182 -13.45 15.45 -16.01
C ASN A 182 -12.39 15.90 -14.99
N GLY A 183 -12.26 15.24 -13.83
CA GLY A 183 -11.28 15.50 -12.77
C GLY A 183 -11.70 16.55 -11.78
N SER A 184 -12.94 17.00 -11.88
CA SER A 184 -13.55 17.86 -10.89
C SER A 184 -13.98 17.02 -9.69
N VAL A 185 -13.76 17.57 -8.51
CA VAL A 185 -14.21 16.95 -7.27
C VAL A 185 -15.74 17.07 -7.17
N ILE A 186 -16.43 15.93 -7.14
CA ILE A 186 -17.90 15.88 -7.02
C ILE A 186 -18.32 15.86 -5.55
N SER A 187 -17.59 15.12 -4.73
CA SER A 187 -17.93 14.89 -3.34
C SER A 187 -16.68 14.81 -2.50
N GLN A 188 -16.74 15.42 -1.33
CA GLN A 188 -15.70 15.35 -0.31
C GLN A 188 -16.33 14.84 0.97
N VAL A 189 -15.76 13.78 1.53
CA VAL A 189 -16.14 13.29 2.85
C VAL A 189 -15.12 13.84 3.85
N PRO A 190 -15.53 14.77 4.73
CA PRO A 190 -14.64 15.27 5.77
C PRO A 190 -14.42 14.19 6.83
N ARG A 191 -13.26 14.24 7.50
CA ARG A 191 -12.92 13.33 8.60
C ARG A 191 -13.98 13.37 9.71
N ARG A 192 -14.36 12.20 10.24
CA ARG A 192 -15.23 12.12 11.44
C ARG A 192 -14.36 12.03 12.71
N PRO A 193 -14.59 12.87 13.73
CA PRO A 193 -13.93 12.69 15.02
C PRO A 193 -14.39 11.40 15.69
N ARG A 194 -13.45 10.56 16.10
CA ARG A 194 -13.72 9.30 16.81
C ARG A 194 -14.36 9.62 18.16
N GLN A 195 -15.60 9.18 18.41
CA GLN A 195 -16.22 9.35 19.73
C GLN A 195 -15.43 8.54 20.78
N PRO A 196 -15.07 9.12 21.93
CA PRO A 196 -14.48 8.34 23.01
C PRO A 196 -15.48 7.26 23.47
N PRO A 197 -15.00 6.09 23.92
CA PRO A 197 -15.89 5.06 24.45
C PRO A 197 -16.74 5.65 25.59
N PRO A 198 -18.04 5.29 25.67
CA PRO A 198 -18.92 5.86 26.67
C PRO A 198 -18.37 5.60 28.06
N SER A 199 -18.14 6.67 28.82
CA SER A 199 -17.77 6.57 30.22
C SER A 199 -18.90 5.88 30.98
N HIS A 200 -18.70 4.62 31.39
CA HIS A 200 -19.63 3.95 32.28
C HIS A 200 -19.71 4.74 33.60
N LEU A 201 -20.83 5.45 33.77
CA LEU A 201 -21.26 6.03 35.02
C LEU A 201 -21.36 4.91 36.07
N ARG A 202 -20.48 4.93 37.06
CA ARG A 202 -20.63 4.10 38.26
C ARG A 202 -21.83 4.62 39.05
N ASN A 203 -22.96 3.94 38.95
CA ASN A 203 -24.08 4.12 39.86
C ASN A 203 -23.68 3.59 41.25
N SER A 204 -23.65 4.49 42.23
CA SER A 204 -23.50 4.20 43.65
C SER A 204 -24.85 3.86 44.27
N GLN A 205 -25.12 2.57 44.46
CA GLN A 205 -26.11 2.04 45.42
C GLN A 205 -25.61 0.65 45.85
N ASP A 206 -25.13 0.49 47.09
CA ASP A 206 -25.95 -0.05 48.18
C ASP A 206 -25.13 -0.25 49.48
N GLN A 207 -25.85 -0.18 50.60
CA GLN A 207 -25.46 -0.37 52.01
C GLN A 207 -25.12 -1.88 52.24
N GLY A 208 -24.32 -2.39 53.19
CA GLY A 208 -23.91 -2.00 54.53
C GLY A 208 -24.20 -3.20 55.46
N ALA A 209 -23.18 -3.92 55.99
CA ALA A 209 -23.30 -4.79 57.18
C ALA A 209 -21.93 -5.29 57.72
N ASN A 210 -21.76 -5.15 59.05
CA ASN A 210 -20.71 -5.64 59.98
C ASN A 210 -20.55 -7.19 59.99
N ALA A 211 -19.57 -7.89 60.58
CA ALA A 211 -18.60 -7.70 61.67
C ALA A 211 -17.47 -8.78 61.55
N SER A 212 -16.21 -8.55 61.94
CA SER A 212 -15.53 -8.94 63.21
C SER A 212 -14.31 -9.87 63.03
N ASN A 213 -13.20 -9.47 63.70
CA ASN A 213 -11.88 -10.05 63.92
C ASN A 213 -11.68 -11.59 63.90
N SER A 214 -10.58 -12.05 63.28
CA SER A 214 -9.53 -12.85 63.95
C SER A 214 -8.26 -12.97 63.08
N SER A 215 -7.11 -13.04 63.74
CA SER A 215 -5.76 -13.04 63.19
C SER A 215 -5.13 -14.44 63.19
N SER A 216 -4.58 -14.89 62.05
CA SER A 216 -3.32 -15.66 61.99
C SER A 216 -2.91 -15.98 60.54
N SER A 217 -1.70 -15.54 60.18
CA SER A 217 -0.71 -16.17 59.28
C SER A 217 -1.15 -17.28 58.32
N GLY A 218 -0.97 -17.06 57.02
CA GLY A 218 -0.95 -18.14 56.03
C GLY A 218 -1.10 -17.63 54.59
N ALA A 219 -0.03 -17.81 53.81
CA ALA A 219 0.06 -17.84 52.35
C ALA A 219 -1.22 -17.49 51.53
N GLY A 220 -1.14 -16.39 50.77
CA GLY A 220 -2.15 -16.02 49.77
C GLY A 220 -2.27 -17.05 48.66
N GLY A 221 -3.44 -17.68 48.57
CA GLY A 221 -3.88 -18.50 47.46
C GLY A 221 -4.39 -17.68 46.27
N THR A 222 -3.91 -18.07 45.10
CA THR A 222 -4.63 -18.19 43.82
C THR A 222 -5.30 -16.94 43.23
N LYS A 223 -4.54 -16.24 42.37
CA LYS A 223 -5.03 -15.78 41.06
C LYS A 223 -4.18 -16.47 39.98
N THR A 224 -4.73 -17.50 39.38
CA THR A 224 -4.15 -18.17 38.21
C THR A 224 -4.56 -17.41 36.95
N GLY A 225 -3.65 -16.59 36.45
CA GLY A 225 -3.73 -15.87 35.17
C GLY A 225 -2.46 -15.04 34.98
N PRO A 226 -1.75 -15.11 33.83
CA PRO A 226 -0.50 -14.38 33.66
C PRO A 226 -0.71 -12.86 33.83
N PRO A 227 0.15 -12.15 34.58
CA PRO A 227 0.08 -10.70 34.71
C PRO A 227 0.54 -10.03 33.39
N GLY A 228 -0.29 -9.16 32.79
CA GLY A 228 0.13 -8.36 31.63
C GLY A 228 -0.97 -7.90 30.65
N SER A 229 -2.20 -8.40 30.77
CA SER A 229 -3.33 -7.95 29.93
C SER A 229 -3.92 -6.63 30.43
N GLY A 230 -3.20 -5.55 30.16
CA GLY A 230 -3.62 -4.21 30.54
C GLY A 230 -2.68 -3.15 29.98
N ALA A 231 -2.55 -3.08 28.65
CA ALA A 231 -1.93 -1.94 28.00
C ALA A 231 -3.00 -1.24 27.15
N SER A 232 -3.48 -0.11 27.69
CA SER A 232 -4.24 0.90 26.97
C SER A 232 -3.52 1.29 25.67
N GLY A 233 -4.25 1.31 24.56
CA GLY A 233 -3.74 1.48 23.20
C GLY A 233 -3.19 2.86 22.88
N PHE A 234 -1.99 3.17 23.37
CA PHE A 234 -1.18 4.27 22.87
C PHE A 234 0.28 3.82 22.81
N SER A 235 0.74 3.39 21.63
CA SER A 235 2.15 3.28 21.34
C SER A 235 2.67 4.69 21.05
N ASN A 236 3.31 5.32 22.03
CA ASN A 236 4.21 6.43 21.72
C ASN A 236 5.43 5.82 21.01
N GLY A 237 5.54 6.06 19.70
CA GLY A 237 6.67 5.61 18.88
C GLY A 237 8.02 6.03 19.48
N THR A 238 9.06 5.24 19.20
CA THR A 238 10.42 5.55 19.65
C THR A 238 11.08 6.69 18.85
N VAL A 239 12.09 7.28 19.48
CA VAL A 239 12.82 8.50 19.07
C VAL A 239 13.29 8.45 17.61
N GLY A 240 12.51 9.01 16.68
CA GLY A 240 12.92 9.14 15.28
C GLY A 240 11.78 9.44 14.31
N ASN A 241 10.58 8.90 14.55
CA ASN A 241 9.36 9.28 13.81
C ASN A 241 8.11 9.12 14.71
N PRO A 242 7.49 10.22 15.19
CA PRO A 242 6.33 10.13 16.07
C PRO A 242 5.07 9.58 15.40
N THR A 243 5.05 9.36 14.07
CA THR A 243 3.85 8.94 13.31
C THR A 243 3.85 7.49 12.82
N GLY A 244 4.93 6.73 13.03
CA GLY A 244 5.10 5.34 12.56
C GLY A 244 5.22 5.23 11.04
N ALA A 245 5.87 4.18 10.53
CA ALA A 245 6.03 3.96 9.09
C ALA A 245 4.85 3.18 8.47
N VAL A 246 4.66 3.28 7.16
CA VAL A 246 3.66 2.50 6.42
C VAL A 246 4.36 1.37 5.65
N LEU A 247 3.98 0.12 5.91
CA LEU A 247 4.42 -1.02 5.10
C LEU A 247 3.46 -1.21 3.92
N CYS A 248 4.00 -1.26 2.71
CA CYS A 248 3.25 -1.58 1.50
C CYS A 248 3.66 -2.97 0.99
N VAL A 249 2.70 -3.87 0.81
CA VAL A 249 2.87 -5.21 0.22
C VAL A 249 1.68 -5.51 -0.69
N HIS A 250 1.81 -6.39 -1.68
CA HIS A 250 0.68 -6.69 -2.56
C HIS A 250 -0.40 -7.52 -1.83
N GLY A 251 0.00 -8.70 -1.36
CA GLY A 251 -0.80 -9.65 -0.60
C GLY A 251 -1.00 -9.19 0.84
N GLY A 252 -0.31 -9.83 1.76
CA GLY A 252 -0.43 -9.49 3.17
C GLY A 252 0.72 -10.06 3.98
N LEU A 253 0.42 -10.46 5.22
CA LEU A 253 1.42 -10.97 6.14
C LEU A 253 1.68 -12.48 5.93
N SER A 254 2.79 -12.95 6.49
CA SER A 254 3.19 -14.36 6.48
C SER A 254 3.43 -14.86 7.91
N PRO A 255 3.01 -16.09 8.27
CA PRO A 255 3.39 -16.72 9.54
C PRO A 255 4.91 -16.86 9.72
N LEU A 256 5.67 -16.85 8.62
CA LEU A 256 7.13 -16.97 8.62
C LEU A 256 7.84 -15.61 8.81
N ILE A 257 7.09 -14.51 8.71
CA ILE A 257 7.62 -13.15 8.71
C ILE A 257 6.98 -12.35 9.84
N ASP A 258 7.72 -12.19 10.92
CA ASP A 258 7.33 -11.38 12.08
C ASP A 258 8.00 -9.99 12.08
N THR A 259 8.95 -9.77 11.17
CA THR A 259 9.71 -8.51 11.05
C THR A 259 9.93 -8.12 9.59
N VAL A 260 9.91 -6.82 9.29
CA VAL A 260 10.21 -6.28 7.95
C VAL A 260 11.61 -6.72 7.48
N ASP A 261 12.56 -6.86 8.40
CA ASP A 261 13.91 -7.35 8.09
C ASP A 261 13.93 -8.76 7.50
N LYS A 262 13.01 -9.65 7.89
CA LYS A 262 12.91 -10.98 7.27
C LYS A 262 12.50 -10.90 5.80
N ILE A 263 11.70 -9.90 5.40
CA ILE A 263 11.38 -9.68 3.98
C ILE A 263 12.65 -9.35 3.19
N ARG A 264 13.57 -8.57 3.79
CA ARG A 264 14.85 -8.17 3.16
C ARG A 264 15.79 -9.34 2.87
N LEU A 265 15.60 -10.48 3.54
CA LEU A 265 16.44 -11.67 3.40
C LEU A 265 15.94 -12.68 2.36
N ILE A 266 14.75 -12.49 1.80
CA ILE A 266 14.17 -13.40 0.81
C ILE A 266 14.97 -13.37 -0.50
N ASP A 267 15.27 -14.52 -1.09
CA ASP A 267 15.76 -14.54 -2.48
C ASP A 267 14.59 -14.34 -3.44
N ARG A 268 14.39 -13.11 -3.91
CA ARG A 268 13.22 -12.76 -4.74
C ARG A 268 13.40 -13.04 -6.24
N LYS A 269 14.64 -13.25 -6.72
CA LYS A 269 15.02 -13.28 -8.14
C LYS A 269 14.73 -14.62 -8.80
N GLN A 270 13.49 -15.07 -8.63
CA GLN A 270 13.01 -16.35 -9.08
C GLN A 270 11.51 -16.26 -9.37
N GLU A 271 10.98 -17.31 -9.99
CA GLU A 271 9.55 -17.54 -10.08
C GLU A 271 8.94 -17.63 -8.67
N VAL A 272 7.72 -17.10 -8.52
CA VAL A 272 7.00 -17.17 -7.22
C VAL A 272 6.83 -18.64 -6.82
N PRO A 273 7.36 -19.06 -5.65
CA PRO A 273 7.17 -20.42 -5.17
C PRO A 273 5.70 -20.72 -4.85
N HIS A 274 5.31 -21.99 -4.84
CA HIS A 274 3.95 -22.41 -4.47
C HIS A 274 3.62 -22.20 -2.98
N GLU A 275 4.64 -22.13 -2.12
CA GLU A 275 4.51 -21.96 -0.67
C GLU A 275 5.67 -21.14 -0.09
N GLY A 276 5.50 -20.67 1.14
CA GLY A 276 6.53 -19.98 1.91
C GLY A 276 6.42 -18.46 1.85
N ALA A 277 7.37 -17.78 2.51
CA ALA A 277 7.32 -16.35 2.81
C ALA A 277 7.05 -15.44 1.59
N MET A 278 7.66 -15.74 0.44
CA MET A 278 7.43 -14.97 -0.80
C MET A 278 6.02 -15.18 -1.35
N CYS A 279 5.52 -16.41 -1.32
CA CYS A 279 4.15 -16.72 -1.74
C CYS A 279 3.15 -15.99 -0.83
N ASP A 280 3.31 -16.10 0.48
CA ASP A 280 2.42 -15.49 1.47
C ASP A 280 2.32 -13.95 1.32
N LEU A 281 3.46 -13.26 1.11
CA LEU A 281 3.48 -11.81 0.89
C LEU A 281 2.67 -11.38 -0.35
N LEU A 282 2.50 -12.26 -1.34
CA LEU A 282 1.78 -12.00 -2.58
C LEU A 282 0.33 -12.52 -2.56
N TRP A 283 -0.02 -13.44 -1.66
CA TRP A 283 -1.31 -14.14 -1.71
C TRP A 283 -2.16 -14.07 -0.44
N SER A 284 -1.59 -13.65 0.69
CA SER A 284 -2.32 -13.58 1.96
C SER A 284 -3.36 -12.45 2.00
N ASP A 285 -4.44 -12.67 2.74
CA ASP A 285 -5.59 -11.76 2.85
C ASP A 285 -5.98 -11.49 4.31
N PRO A 286 -6.32 -10.24 4.68
CA PRO A 286 -6.97 -9.96 5.95
C PRO A 286 -8.41 -10.47 5.95
N ASP A 287 -8.86 -11.03 7.07
CA ASP A 287 -10.25 -11.46 7.26
C ASP A 287 -10.68 -11.36 8.73
N ASP A 288 -11.99 -11.35 9.00
CA ASP A 288 -12.56 -11.26 10.36
C ASP A 288 -12.44 -12.59 11.13
N ILE A 289 -11.20 -13.05 11.30
CA ILE A 289 -10.81 -14.25 12.03
C ILE A 289 -9.85 -13.90 13.19
N ILE A 290 -9.57 -14.89 14.04
CA ILE A 290 -8.53 -14.78 15.08
C ILE A 290 -7.31 -15.58 14.63
N GLY A 291 -6.13 -14.98 14.69
CA GLY A 291 -4.88 -15.61 14.33
C GLY A 291 -4.75 -15.83 12.81
N TRP A 292 -4.18 -16.98 12.45
CA TRP A 292 -3.98 -17.39 11.05
C TRP A 292 -5.05 -18.40 10.61
N GLY A 293 -5.50 -18.29 9.37
CA GLY A 293 -6.43 -19.23 8.73
C GLY A 293 -5.90 -19.70 7.37
N LEU A 294 -6.40 -20.84 6.90
CA LEU A 294 -6.08 -21.33 5.56
C LEU A 294 -6.76 -20.46 4.50
N SER A 295 -6.01 -20.02 3.50
CA SER A 295 -6.54 -19.22 2.40
C SER A 295 -7.38 -20.08 1.45
N PRO A 296 -8.59 -19.66 1.06
CA PRO A 296 -9.39 -20.34 0.05
C PRO A 296 -8.75 -20.27 -1.35
N ARG A 297 -7.73 -19.44 -1.55
CA ARG A 297 -6.99 -19.32 -2.82
C ARG A 297 -6.09 -20.53 -3.10
N GLY A 298 -5.82 -21.36 -2.09
CA GLY A 298 -4.84 -22.44 -2.18
C GLY A 298 -3.38 -21.98 -2.10
N ALA A 299 -3.16 -20.68 -1.83
CA ALA A 299 -1.86 -20.05 -1.61
C ALA A 299 -2.02 -18.92 -0.58
N GLY A 300 -0.96 -18.66 0.19
CA GLY A 300 -0.98 -17.70 1.29
C GLY A 300 -1.92 -18.08 2.45
N PHE A 301 -2.21 -17.10 3.32
CA PHE A 301 -3.00 -17.29 4.53
C PHE A 301 -4.06 -16.20 4.70
N LEU A 302 -5.12 -16.54 5.43
CA LEU A 302 -5.97 -15.53 6.07
C LEU A 302 -5.32 -15.07 7.37
N PHE A 303 -5.45 -13.78 7.71
CA PHE A 303 -4.94 -13.26 8.98
C PHE A 303 -5.89 -12.26 9.65
N GLY A 304 -5.99 -12.37 10.97
CA GLY A 304 -6.87 -11.57 11.82
C GLY A 304 -6.26 -10.26 12.35
N ALA A 305 -7.10 -9.50 13.05
CA ALA A 305 -6.74 -8.23 13.68
C ALA A 305 -5.59 -8.35 14.71
N ASP A 306 -5.51 -9.48 15.42
CA ASP A 306 -4.45 -9.77 16.39
C ASP A 306 -3.08 -9.89 15.72
N ILE A 307 -3.00 -10.56 14.56
CA ILE A 307 -1.78 -10.69 13.77
C ILE A 307 -1.31 -9.32 13.28
N VAL A 308 -2.21 -8.51 12.73
CA VAL A 308 -1.89 -7.15 12.27
C VAL A 308 -1.37 -6.29 13.42
N ARG A 309 -2.03 -6.33 14.58
CA ARG A 309 -1.63 -5.56 15.76
C ARG A 309 -0.26 -5.95 16.27
N GLU A 310 0.01 -7.26 16.38
CA GLU A 310 1.32 -7.75 16.83
C GLU A 310 2.42 -7.36 15.85
N PHE A 311 2.20 -7.56 14.56
CA PHE A 311 3.17 -7.23 13.52
C PHE A 311 3.47 -5.73 13.49
N ASN A 312 2.44 -4.88 13.51
CA ASN A 312 2.61 -3.43 13.51
C ASN A 312 3.37 -2.93 14.73
N HIS A 313 3.00 -3.41 15.93
CA HIS A 313 3.69 -3.07 17.17
C HIS A 313 5.16 -3.48 17.14
N LYS A 314 5.45 -4.70 16.65
CA LYS A 314 6.82 -5.22 16.59
C LYS A 314 7.72 -4.47 15.60
N ASN A 315 7.14 -3.89 14.57
CA ASN A 315 7.86 -3.23 13.47
C ASN A 315 7.76 -1.70 13.49
N ASP A 316 7.16 -1.12 14.53
CA ASP A 316 6.90 0.33 14.66
C ASP A 316 6.14 0.89 13.44
N LEU A 317 5.16 0.11 12.96
CA LEU A 317 4.30 0.46 11.84
C LEU A 317 2.99 1.04 12.32
N SER A 318 2.54 2.07 11.63
CA SER A 318 1.24 2.71 11.88
C SER A 318 0.16 2.21 10.92
N LEU A 319 0.55 1.65 9.78
CA LEU A 319 -0.36 1.12 8.76
C LEU A 319 0.32 0.04 7.90
N ILE A 320 -0.46 -0.97 7.52
CA ILE A 320 -0.14 -1.83 6.38
C ILE A 320 -1.06 -1.44 5.22
N ALA A 321 -0.50 -1.01 4.09
CA ALA A 321 -1.22 -0.80 2.85
C ALA A 321 -1.01 -2.00 1.91
N ARG A 322 -2.11 -2.47 1.33
CA ARG A 322 -2.11 -3.67 0.48
C ARG A 322 -3.13 -3.60 -0.67
N ALA A 323 -3.11 -4.57 -1.58
CA ALA A 323 -3.94 -4.59 -2.80
C ALA A 323 -4.75 -5.91 -2.98
N HIS A 324 -4.74 -6.58 -4.15
CA HIS A 324 -5.16 -7.99 -4.42
C HIS A 324 -6.63 -8.40 -4.21
N GLN A 325 -7.35 -7.81 -3.25
CA GLN A 325 -8.75 -8.10 -2.98
C GLN A 325 -9.62 -7.00 -3.59
N LEU A 326 -10.47 -7.40 -4.53
CA LEU A 326 -11.48 -6.51 -5.09
C LEU A 326 -12.35 -5.92 -3.98
N VAL A 327 -12.43 -4.59 -3.97
CA VAL A 327 -13.30 -3.81 -3.08
C VAL A 327 -14.17 -2.90 -3.93
N MET A 328 -15.48 -2.88 -3.65
CA MET A 328 -16.46 -2.22 -4.52
C MET A 328 -16.31 -0.69 -4.54
N GLU A 329 -15.79 -0.15 -3.45
CA GLU A 329 -15.63 1.27 -3.14
C GLU A 329 -14.22 1.78 -3.47
N GLY A 330 -13.37 0.92 -4.06
CA GLY A 330 -11.99 1.24 -4.43
C GLY A 330 -10.98 1.17 -3.29
N PHE A 331 -11.43 1.22 -2.03
CA PHE A 331 -10.59 0.92 -0.87
C PHE A 331 -11.41 0.32 0.28
N LYS A 332 -10.74 -0.37 1.21
CA LYS A 332 -11.35 -0.91 2.44
C LYS A 332 -10.35 -0.88 3.58
N GLU A 333 -10.70 -0.21 4.66
CA GLU A 333 -9.95 -0.27 5.92
C GLU A 333 -10.49 -1.39 6.81
N MET A 334 -9.60 -2.09 7.51
CA MET A 334 -9.95 -3.12 8.47
C MET A 334 -9.16 -2.94 9.77
N PHE A 335 -9.66 -3.56 10.83
CA PHE A 335 -8.98 -3.66 12.14
C PHE A 335 -8.57 -2.29 12.70
N ASP A 336 -9.54 -1.42 12.96
CA ASP A 336 -9.29 -0.06 13.46
C ASP A 336 -8.40 0.78 12.52
N ALA A 337 -8.53 0.56 11.20
CA ALA A 337 -7.77 1.25 10.16
C ALA A 337 -6.25 1.05 10.24
N THR A 338 -5.78 -0.05 10.85
CA THR A 338 -4.35 -0.41 10.89
C THR A 338 -3.89 -1.24 9.68
N VAL A 339 -4.85 -1.69 8.85
CA VAL A 339 -4.60 -2.26 7.52
C VAL A 339 -5.60 -1.68 6.53
N VAL A 340 -5.14 -1.38 5.31
CA VAL A 340 -5.98 -0.88 4.21
C VAL A 340 -5.73 -1.68 2.94
N THR A 341 -6.82 -2.10 2.29
CA THR A 341 -6.82 -2.57 0.92
C THR A 341 -7.11 -1.41 -0.03
N VAL A 342 -6.26 -1.17 -1.02
CA VAL A 342 -6.44 -0.18 -2.09
C VAL A 342 -6.59 -0.92 -3.41
N TRP A 343 -7.56 -0.52 -4.22
CA TRP A 343 -7.89 -1.13 -5.50
C TRP A 343 -8.01 -0.07 -6.58
N SER A 344 -7.21 -0.20 -7.65
CA SER A 344 -7.04 0.87 -8.65
C SER A 344 -7.59 0.51 -10.04
N ALA A 345 -8.34 -0.60 -10.16
CA ALA A 345 -8.96 -1.07 -11.41
C ALA A 345 -10.51 -0.95 -11.38
N PRO A 346 -11.09 0.18 -11.82
CA PRO A 346 -12.53 0.42 -11.73
C PRO A 346 -13.30 -0.43 -12.76
N ASN A 347 -14.55 -0.78 -12.43
CA ASN A 347 -15.38 -1.72 -13.20
C ASN A 347 -14.57 -2.95 -13.63
N TYR A 348 -13.94 -3.62 -12.66
CA TYR A 348 -12.99 -4.69 -12.86
C TYR A 348 -13.52 -5.75 -13.83
N CYS A 349 -12.62 -6.28 -14.68
CA CYS A 349 -12.97 -7.19 -15.77
C CYS A 349 -14.09 -6.67 -16.68
N TYR A 350 -14.26 -5.35 -16.74
CA TYR A 350 -15.31 -4.63 -17.48
C TYR A 350 -16.75 -5.00 -17.07
N ARG A 351 -16.95 -5.58 -15.88
CA ARG A 351 -18.26 -6.11 -15.46
C ARG A 351 -18.58 -6.01 -13.97
N CYS A 352 -17.59 -5.83 -13.10
CA CYS A 352 -17.81 -5.89 -11.66
C CYS A 352 -18.58 -4.69 -11.11
N GLY A 353 -18.54 -3.53 -11.76
CA GLY A 353 -19.26 -2.32 -11.34
C GLY A 353 -18.67 -1.59 -10.13
N ASN A 354 -17.49 -1.99 -9.65
CA ASN A 354 -16.76 -1.27 -8.60
C ASN A 354 -16.19 0.07 -9.10
N VAL A 355 -15.89 0.97 -8.17
CA VAL A 355 -15.01 2.13 -8.41
C VAL A 355 -13.56 1.79 -8.05
N ALA A 356 -12.64 2.70 -8.32
CA ALA A 356 -11.23 2.59 -7.95
C ALA A 356 -10.81 3.71 -7.03
N ALA A 357 -9.73 3.51 -6.29
CA ALA A 357 -9.10 4.54 -5.49
C ALA A 357 -7.57 4.52 -5.61
N VAL A 358 -6.96 5.65 -5.27
CA VAL A 358 -5.54 5.76 -4.88
C VAL A 358 -5.45 6.35 -3.47
N LEU A 359 -4.38 6.02 -2.77
CA LEU A 359 -4.09 6.51 -1.41
C LEU A 359 -2.94 7.50 -1.47
N GLU A 360 -3.20 8.76 -1.15
CA GLU A 360 -2.19 9.82 -1.07
C GLU A 360 -1.72 9.97 0.37
N LEU A 361 -0.42 9.87 0.59
CA LEU A 361 0.23 10.16 1.86
C LEU A 361 1.02 11.47 1.71
N SER A 362 0.69 12.46 2.54
CA SER A 362 1.38 13.76 2.55
C SER A 362 2.56 13.78 3.53
N GLU A 363 3.47 14.74 3.34
CA GLU A 363 4.59 14.96 4.27
C GLU A 363 4.08 15.34 5.67
N ASP A 364 4.85 14.94 6.67
CA ASP A 364 4.62 15.34 8.05
C ASP A 364 5.13 16.76 8.34
N ASN A 365 4.34 17.55 9.07
CA ASN A 365 4.76 18.88 9.56
C ASN A 365 5.94 18.82 10.54
N SER A 366 6.42 17.63 10.91
CA SER A 366 7.59 17.46 11.78
C SER A 366 8.89 17.90 11.10
N GLY A 367 8.90 18.01 9.75
CA GLY A 367 10.10 18.37 8.98
C GLY A 367 11.21 17.32 9.07
N MET A 368 10.91 16.12 9.60
CA MET A 368 11.87 15.03 9.80
C MET A 368 11.99 14.14 8.55
N GLY A 369 11.20 14.40 7.50
CA GLY A 369 11.38 13.85 6.15
C GLY A 369 12.74 14.15 5.51
N LEU A 370 13.57 14.97 6.15
CA LEU A 370 14.94 15.29 5.76
C LEU A 370 15.93 15.10 6.91
N PHE A 371 16.04 13.89 7.47
CA PHE A 371 17.33 13.51 8.02
C PHE A 371 18.31 13.28 6.86
N ALA A 372 19.13 14.30 6.63
CA ALA A 372 20.36 14.15 5.88
C ALA A 372 21.10 12.91 6.39
N ARG A 373 21.29 11.95 5.49
CA ARG A 373 22.16 10.79 5.68
C ARG A 373 23.53 11.29 6.13
N SER A 374 23.89 11.12 7.40
CA SER A 374 25.30 10.96 7.74
C SER A 374 25.61 9.48 7.60
N ASN A 375 26.17 9.11 6.45
CA ASN A 375 27.02 7.92 6.39
C ASN A 375 28.04 8.01 7.54
N GLY A 376 28.25 6.89 8.22
CA GLY A 376 29.06 6.82 9.43
C GLY A 376 30.48 7.36 9.29
N ASP A 377 30.68 8.60 9.76
CA ASP A 377 31.97 9.12 10.17
C ASP A 377 31.85 9.63 11.61
N VAL A 378 32.40 8.85 12.53
CA VAL A 378 32.60 9.24 13.93
C VAL A 378 33.68 10.32 13.96
N ASN A 379 33.35 11.48 14.54
CA ASN A 379 34.17 12.70 14.69
C ASN A 379 34.13 13.73 13.56
N ARG A 380 33.07 14.55 13.51
CA ARG A 380 33.24 16.01 13.35
C ARG A 380 32.25 16.79 14.22
N SER A 381 32.80 17.81 14.84
CA SER A 381 32.29 18.57 15.97
C SER A 381 31.32 19.68 15.58
N ALA A 382 30.44 20.01 16.53
CA ALA A 382 29.87 21.33 16.82
C ALA A 382 29.02 22.04 15.74
N GLY A 383 27.73 22.19 16.04
CA GLY A 383 26.84 23.16 15.42
C GLY A 383 25.47 23.13 16.09
N GLY A 384 25.34 23.85 17.21
CA GLY A 384 24.19 23.77 18.10
C GLY A 384 22.88 24.35 17.54
N ARG A 385 21.76 23.93 18.14
CA ARG A 385 20.52 24.73 18.16
C ARG A 385 19.75 24.51 19.46
N ALA A 386 19.29 25.65 19.95
CA ALA A 386 18.71 25.89 21.26
C ALA A 386 17.42 25.10 21.50
N GLY A 387 17.30 24.59 22.73
CA GLY A 387 16.05 24.02 23.23
C GLY A 387 15.00 25.10 23.43
N VAL A 388 13.81 24.87 22.90
CA VAL A 388 12.59 25.59 23.28
C VAL A 388 11.78 24.67 24.17
N LYS A 389 11.68 25.03 25.45
CA LYS A 389 10.69 24.47 26.38
C LYS A 389 9.31 24.99 25.97
N SER A 390 8.32 24.12 25.80
CA SER A 390 6.91 24.53 25.85
C SER A 390 6.09 23.66 26.79
N LYS A 391 5.15 24.34 27.44
CA LYS A 391 4.39 23.94 28.63
C LYS A 391 3.18 23.08 28.28
N SER A 392 2.77 22.31 29.26
CA SER A 392 1.52 21.55 29.34
C SER A 392 0.29 22.37 28.95
N ASN A 393 -0.45 21.92 27.94
CA ASN A 393 -1.85 22.28 27.73
C ASN A 393 -2.60 21.06 27.19
N VAL A 394 -3.65 20.64 27.89
CA VAL A 394 -4.47 19.48 27.54
C VAL A 394 -5.46 19.90 26.46
N GLY A 395 -5.05 19.78 25.19
CA GLY A 395 -5.91 19.93 24.02
C GLY A 395 -6.44 18.58 23.54
N MET A 396 -7.68 18.54 23.05
CA MET A 396 -8.24 17.33 22.43
C MET A 396 -7.43 16.98 21.16
N VAL A 397 -6.91 15.75 21.14
CA VAL A 397 -6.24 15.15 19.98
C VAL A 397 -7.31 14.79 18.94
N MET A 398 -7.16 15.28 17.71
CA MET A 398 -7.99 14.83 16.58
C MET A 398 -7.36 13.57 15.97
N ASP A 399 -8.17 12.54 15.75
CA ASP A 399 -7.73 11.24 15.23
C ASP A 399 -7.91 11.23 13.69
N GLY A 400 -6.87 10.87 12.92
CA GLY A 400 -6.96 10.65 11.47
C GLY A 400 -5.80 11.27 10.64
N PRO A 401 -5.18 10.51 9.71
CA PRO A 401 -3.85 10.81 9.16
C PRO A 401 -3.83 11.84 8.03
N ALA A 402 -2.64 12.28 7.63
CA ALA A 402 -2.35 12.94 6.35
C ALA A 402 -2.52 11.98 5.13
N ARG A 403 -3.47 11.04 5.26
CA ARG A 403 -3.93 10.10 4.23
C ARG A 403 -5.19 10.66 3.58
N ARG A 404 -5.25 10.61 2.26
CA ARG A 404 -6.42 10.99 1.46
C ARG A 404 -6.67 9.91 0.42
N TYR A 405 -7.91 9.46 0.30
CA TYR A 405 -8.33 8.56 -0.77
C TYR A 405 -8.91 9.39 -1.91
N ARG A 406 -8.36 9.27 -3.12
CA ARG A 406 -9.01 9.79 -4.33
C ARG A 406 -9.70 8.66 -5.05
N VAL A 407 -11.03 8.71 -5.07
CA VAL A 407 -11.90 7.72 -5.69
C VAL A 407 -12.27 8.19 -7.09
N PHE A 408 -12.16 7.30 -8.07
CA PHE A 408 -12.47 7.59 -9.46
C PHE A 408 -13.23 6.45 -10.13
N SER A 409 -14.02 6.83 -11.12
CA SER A 409 -14.81 5.90 -11.92
C SER A 409 -14.02 5.40 -13.13
N ALA A 410 -14.50 4.32 -13.74
CA ALA A 410 -13.86 3.81 -14.94
C ALA A 410 -13.97 4.78 -16.11
N ALA A 411 -12.96 4.78 -16.98
CA ALA A 411 -12.88 5.61 -18.17
C ALA A 411 -14.12 5.43 -19.06
N PRO A 412 -14.52 6.41 -19.88
CA PRO A 412 -15.70 6.28 -20.74
C PRO A 412 -15.65 5.01 -21.61
N GLN A 413 -16.78 4.33 -21.77
CA GLN A 413 -16.84 3.03 -22.50
C GLN A 413 -16.29 3.15 -23.92
N ASP A 414 -16.51 4.29 -24.58
CA ASP A 414 -16.03 4.58 -25.93
C ASP A 414 -14.50 4.61 -26.03
N SER A 415 -13.82 4.96 -24.93
CA SER A 415 -12.36 4.97 -24.84
C SER A 415 -11.77 3.58 -24.57
N ARG A 416 -12.52 2.69 -23.90
CA ARG A 416 -12.07 1.36 -23.45
C ARG A 416 -12.02 0.29 -24.54
N GLY A 417 -12.40 0.64 -25.77
CA GLY A 417 -12.31 -0.16 -27.00
C GLY A 417 -12.15 -1.67 -26.81
N MET A 418 -13.25 -2.41 -26.59
CA MET A 418 -13.13 -3.88 -26.57
C MET A 418 -12.55 -4.35 -27.92
N PRO A 419 -11.54 -5.25 -27.94
CA PRO A 419 -11.04 -5.81 -29.19
C PRO A 419 -12.19 -6.37 -30.03
N ALA A 420 -12.20 -6.06 -31.34
CA ALA A 420 -13.30 -6.40 -32.26
C ALA A 420 -13.64 -7.90 -32.36
N LYS A 421 -12.79 -8.77 -31.82
CA LYS A 421 -13.11 -10.19 -31.56
C LYS A 421 -13.23 -10.36 -30.06
N LYS A 422 -14.43 -10.65 -29.55
CA LYS A 422 -14.63 -11.14 -28.19
C LYS A 422 -13.64 -12.29 -27.95
N PRO A 423 -12.64 -12.16 -27.07
CA PRO A 423 -11.98 -13.35 -26.57
C PRO A 423 -13.03 -14.17 -25.82
N VAL A 424 -13.06 -15.47 -26.07
CA VAL A 424 -13.88 -16.41 -25.29
C VAL A 424 -13.24 -16.45 -23.91
N ALA A 425 -13.70 -15.60 -23.00
CA ALA A 425 -13.12 -15.51 -21.68
C ALA A 425 -13.89 -16.40 -20.71
N GLU A 426 -13.51 -17.68 -20.66
CA GLU A 426 -13.85 -18.56 -19.53
C GLU A 426 -12.90 -18.35 -18.34
N TYR A 427 -11.86 -17.52 -18.49
CA TYR A 427 -10.83 -17.31 -17.46
C TYR A 427 -11.23 -16.35 -16.33
N PHE A 428 -12.49 -15.93 -16.26
CA PHE A 428 -12.94 -14.97 -15.25
C PHE A 428 -13.64 -15.63 -14.08
N LEU A 429 -12.86 -16.28 -13.21
CA LEU A 429 -13.00 -16.31 -11.74
C LEU A 429 -11.74 -16.93 -11.14
#